data_AF-A0A0C3EVA8-F1
#
_entry.id   AF-A0A0C3EVA8-F1
#
_cell.length_a   1.000
_cell.length_b   1.000
_cell.length_c   1.000
_cell.angle_alpha   90.00
_cell.angle_beta   90.00
_cell.angle_gamma   90.00
#
_symmetry.space_group_name_H-M   'P 1'
#
loop_
_entity.id
_entity.type
_entity.pdbx_description
1 polymer ?
#
loop_
_entity_poly.entity_id
_entity_poly.type
_entity_poly.pdbx_seq_one_letter_code
_entity_poly.pdbx_strand_id
1 'polypeptide(L)'
;LCMALPVSLELRKLIIAWRYELHMSISDIVHLSSRCEKTVHNILKSFREEDNNEFNRPFTERHGRKRLLDRNDLNYLESILHAEPGLFLDELQDKL
;
A
#
# COMPACT_ATOMS: atom_id res chain seq x y z
N LEU A 1 15.23 -0.91 -17.98
CA LEU A 1 14.06 -1.55 -17.33
C LEU A 1 14.22 -1.42 -15.81
N CYS A 2 13.59 -0.42 -15.20
CA CYS A 2 13.61 -0.28 -13.74
C CYS A 2 12.55 -1.20 -13.14
N MET A 3 12.93 -2.46 -12.92
CA MET A 3 12.18 -3.39 -12.08
C MET A 3 12.05 -2.76 -10.69
N ALA A 4 10.81 -2.62 -10.22
CA ALA A 4 10.47 -2.03 -8.93
C ALA A 4 10.88 -2.97 -7.80
N LEU A 5 12.17 -2.99 -7.46
CA LEU A 5 12.61 -3.47 -6.15
C LEU A 5 12.04 -2.51 -5.10
N PRO A 6 11.33 -3.00 -4.08
CA PRO A 6 10.80 -2.14 -3.04
C PRO A 6 11.96 -1.38 -2.41
N VAL A 7 11.97 -0.06 -2.61
CA VAL A 7 12.95 0.85 -2.01
C VAL A 7 12.77 0.72 -0.51
N SER A 8 13.78 0.16 0.17
CA SER A 8 13.79 0.01 1.62
C SER A 8 13.45 1.34 2.29
N LEU A 9 12.67 1.28 3.37
CA LEU A 9 12.22 2.45 4.13
C LEU A 9 13.41 3.36 4.51
N GLU A 10 14.53 2.75 4.87
CA GLU A 10 15.76 3.46 5.23
C GLU A 10 16.35 4.26 4.06
N LEU A 11 16.30 3.71 2.84
CA LEU A 11 16.76 4.43 1.65
C LEU A 11 15.84 5.60 1.30
N ARG A 12 14.54 5.49 1.54
CA ARG A 12 13.61 6.63 1.39
C ARG A 12 13.94 7.75 2.36
N LYS A 13 14.15 7.43 3.64
CA LYS A 13 14.55 8.41 4.68
C LYS A 13 15.85 9.11 4.31
N LEU A 14 16.85 8.37 3.83
CA LEU A 14 18.12 8.95 3.38
C LEU A 14 17.93 9.90 2.18
N ILE A 15 17.14 9.52 1.18
CA ILE A 15 16.84 10.36 0.02
C ILE A 15 16.16 11.68 0.45
N ILE A 16 15.23 11.60 1.41
CA ILE A 16 14.55 12.77 1.98
C ILE A 16 15.55 13.65 2.73
N ALA A 17 16.36 13.08 3.63
CA ALA A 17 17.38 13.82 4.37
C ALA A 17 18.39 14.50 3.43
N TRP A 18 18.85 13.79 2.39
CA TRP A 18 19.75 14.37 1.38
C TRP A 18 19.12 15.55 0.65
N ARG A 19 17.81 15.55 0.43
CA ARG A 19 17.10 16.63 -0.28
C ARG A 19 16.76 17.81 0.63
N TYR A 20 16.26 17.56 1.82
CA TYR A 20 15.70 18.58 2.72
C TYR A 20 16.67 19.05 3.79
N GLU A 21 17.57 18.19 4.29
CA GLU A 21 18.56 18.56 5.31
C GLU A 21 19.89 19.01 4.66
N LEU A 22 20.32 18.30 3.61
CA LEU A 22 21.62 18.56 2.94
C LEU A 22 21.50 19.32 1.61
N HIS A 23 20.28 19.67 1.18
CA HIS A 23 20.00 20.44 -0.04
C HIS A 23 20.69 19.93 -1.31
N MET A 24 20.93 18.62 -1.43
CA MET A 24 21.59 18.03 -2.60
C MET A 24 20.74 18.11 -3.86
N SER A 25 21.42 18.13 -5.01
CA SER A 25 20.75 18.07 -6.31
C SER A 25 20.15 16.67 -6.54
N ILE A 26 19.09 16.60 -7.34
CA ILE A 26 18.44 15.32 -7.66
C ILE A 26 19.41 14.40 -8.41
N SER A 27 20.28 14.96 -9.25
CA SER A 27 21.32 14.22 -9.96
C SER A 27 22.30 13.54 -9.01
N ASP A 28 22.72 14.24 -7.95
CA ASP A 28 23.64 13.69 -6.95
C ASP A 28 22.95 12.60 -6.13
N ILE A 29 21.68 12.81 -5.76
CA ILE A 29 20.87 11.82 -5.05
C ILE A 29 20.67 10.55 -5.90
N VAL A 30 20.45 10.70 -7.20
CA VAL A 30 20.34 9.60 -8.17
C VAL A 30 21.64 8.79 -8.22
N HIS A 31 22.78 9.49 -8.25
CA HIS A 31 24.09 8.86 -8.24
C HIS A 31 24.35 8.11 -6.93
N LEU A 32 24.10 8.75 -5.77
CA LEU A 32 24.31 8.16 -4.45
C LEU A 32 23.36 7.00 -4.14
N SER A 33 22.09 7.11 -4.52
CA SER A 33 21.09 6.06 -4.29
C SER A 33 21.17 4.91 -5.30
N SER A 34 21.93 5.08 -6.40
CA SER A 34 21.93 4.16 -7.54
C SER A 34 20.51 3.87 -8.07
N ARG A 35 19.59 4.84 -7.92
CA ARG A 35 18.20 4.76 -8.39
C ARG A 35 17.97 5.73 -9.52
N CYS A 36 17.02 5.41 -10.39
CA CYS A 36 16.68 6.30 -11.48
C CYS A 36 16.00 7.57 -10.96
N GLU A 37 16.17 8.66 -11.71
CA GLU A 37 15.61 9.97 -11.40
C GLU A 37 14.10 9.92 -11.15
N LYS A 38 13.38 9.09 -11.94
CA LYS A 38 11.95 8.85 -11.76
C LYS A 38 11.60 8.28 -10.38
N THR A 39 12.41 7.38 -9.84
CA THR A 39 12.20 6.82 -8.49
C THR A 39 12.42 7.88 -7.43
N VAL A 40 13.48 8.69 -7.55
CA VAL A 40 13.77 9.79 -6.61
C VAL A 40 12.65 10.83 -6.63
N HIS A 41 12.19 11.24 -7.82
CA HIS A 41 11.05 12.14 -7.96
C HIS A 41 9.77 11.57 -7.37
N ASN A 42 9.47 10.29 -7.59
CA ASN A 42 8.30 9.65 -7.00
C ASN A 42 8.39 9.66 -5.46
N ILE A 43 9.55 9.36 -4.87
CA ILE A 43 9.73 9.39 -3.42
C ILE A 43 9.53 10.80 -2.85
N LEU A 44 10.14 11.81 -3.47
CA LEU A 44 10.01 13.20 -3.04
C LEU A 44 8.59 13.75 -3.24
N LYS A 45 7.90 13.30 -4.30
CA LYS A 45 6.51 13.66 -4.54
C LYS A 45 5.59 13.02 -3.50
N SER A 46 5.74 11.72 -3.25
CA SER A 46 5.00 11.02 -2.19
C SER A 46 5.26 11.65 -0.83
N PHE A 47 6.50 12.03 -0.51
CA PHE A 47 6.83 12.76 0.73
C PHE A 47 6.02 14.05 0.88
N ARG A 48 5.97 14.86 -0.18
CA ARG A 48 5.23 16.13 -0.18
C ARG A 48 3.71 15.95 -0.12
N GLU A 49 3.20 14.85 -0.67
CA GLU A 49 1.76 14.51 -0.60
C GLU A 49 1.39 13.90 0.76
N GLU A 50 2.32 13.21 1.41
CA GLU A 50 2.19 12.55 2.73
C GLU A 50 2.50 13.47 3.92
N ASP A 51 2.74 14.77 3.71
CA ASP A 51 3.04 15.82 4.72
C ASP A 51 1.98 15.97 5.86
N ASN A 52 1.03 15.03 6.01
CA ASN A 52 0.08 14.98 7.13
C ASN A 52 -0.09 13.62 7.84
N ASN A 53 0.40 12.48 7.35
CA ASN A 53 0.33 11.25 8.16
C ASN A 53 1.15 10.09 7.60
N GLU A 54 1.98 9.50 8.47
CA GLU A 54 2.56 8.15 8.34
C GLU A 54 3.49 7.88 7.15
N PHE A 55 4.78 8.18 7.35
CA PHE A 55 5.93 7.47 6.73
C PHE A 55 5.90 5.93 6.88
N ASN A 56 4.88 5.38 7.54
CA ASN A 56 4.87 4.03 8.09
C ASN A 56 4.03 3.04 7.31
N ARG A 57 3.44 3.44 6.18
CA ARG A 57 2.48 2.59 5.48
C ARG A 57 2.74 2.38 3.98
N PRO A 58 3.96 2.00 3.56
CA PRO A 58 4.17 1.46 2.22
C PRO A 58 3.42 0.13 1.96
N PHE A 59 2.72 -0.43 2.96
CA PHE A 59 2.08 -1.76 2.92
C PHE A 59 0.61 -1.79 3.36
N THR A 60 -0.05 -0.66 3.66
CA THR A 60 -1.48 -0.70 4.07
C THR A 60 -2.44 -0.15 3.03
N GLU A 61 -1.97 0.21 1.85
CA GLU A 61 -2.84 0.11 0.70
C GLU A 61 -3.25 -1.35 0.59
N ARG A 62 -4.46 -1.66 1.06
CA ARG A 62 -5.08 -2.96 0.80
C ARG A 62 -5.15 -3.05 -0.72
N HIS A 63 -4.19 -3.73 -1.33
CA HIS A 63 -4.24 -4.08 -2.74
C HIS A 63 -5.37 -5.11 -2.90
N GLY A 64 -6.58 -4.60 -3.03
CA GLY A 64 -7.81 -5.37 -3.13
C GLY A 64 -8.99 -4.42 -3.41
N ARG A 65 -9.92 -4.88 -4.24
CA ARG A 65 -11.20 -4.20 -4.44
C ARG A 65 -11.90 -4.04 -3.08
N LYS A 66 -12.59 -2.91 -2.85
CA LYS A 66 -13.46 -2.73 -1.67
C LYS A 66 -14.31 -4.00 -1.52
N ARG A 67 -14.27 -4.62 -0.33
CA ARG A 67 -15.07 -5.81 -0.05
C ARG A 67 -16.54 -5.43 -0.24
N LEU A 68 -17.25 -6.20 -1.05
CA LEU A 68 -18.69 -6.01 -1.24
C LEU A 68 -19.46 -6.40 0.04
N LEU A 69 -18.95 -7.44 0.73
CA LEU A 69 -19.50 -7.92 2.00
C LEU A 69 -18.90 -7.14 3.15
N ASP A 70 -19.76 -6.51 3.94
CA ASP A 70 -19.43 -5.89 5.21
C ASP A 70 -19.39 -6.93 6.34
N ARG A 71 -18.93 -6.53 7.52
CA ARG A 71 -18.84 -7.38 8.70
C ARG A 71 -20.20 -7.95 9.13
N ASN A 72 -21.29 -7.21 8.91
CA ASN A 72 -22.64 -7.70 9.20
C ASN A 72 -23.04 -8.84 8.25
N ASP A 73 -22.70 -8.74 6.97
CA ASP A 73 -22.98 -9.79 5.99
C ASP A 73 -22.21 -11.07 6.35
N LEU A 74 -20.97 -10.94 6.80
CA LEU A 74 -20.17 -12.08 7.27
C LEU A 74 -20.78 -12.77 8.50
N ASN A 75 -21.30 -12.01 9.47
CA ASN A 75 -21.97 -12.58 10.64
C ASN A 75 -23.29 -13.29 10.27
N TYR A 76 -24.00 -12.79 9.27
CA TYR A 76 -25.22 -13.43 8.75
C TYR A 76 -24.90 -14.75 8.06
N LEU A 77 -23.87 -14.77 7.20
CA LEU A 77 -23.38 -15.97 6.54
C LEU A 77 -22.92 -17.02 7.56
N GLU A 78 -22.19 -16.60 8.61
CA GLU A 78 -21.75 -17.49 9.69
C GLU A 78 -22.94 -18.09 10.44
N SER A 79 -23.99 -17.31 10.70
CA SER A 79 -25.21 -17.78 11.37
C SER A 79 -25.98 -18.82 10.52
N ILE A 80 -26.04 -18.63 9.20
CA ILE A 80 -26.67 -19.60 8.28
C ILE A 80 -25.88 -20.90 8.25
N LEU A 81 -24.56 -20.82 8.08
CA LEU A 81 -23.69 -22.00 8.04
C LEU A 81 -23.70 -22.77 9.37
N HIS A 82 -23.88 -22.08 10.50
CA HIS A 82 -24.08 -22.73 11.79
C HIS A 82 -25.44 -23.45 11.91
N ALA A 83 -26.49 -22.90 11.32
CA ALA A 83 -27.83 -23.51 11.34
C ALA A 83 -27.93 -24.69 10.35
N GLU A 84 -27.31 -24.57 9.18
CA GLU A 84 -27.36 -25.53 8.09
C GLU A 84 -25.95 -25.75 7.50
N PRO A 85 -25.10 -26.59 8.12
CA PRO A 85 -23.71 -26.78 7.68
C PRO A 85 -23.57 -27.54 6.35
N GLY A 86 -24.66 -28.11 5.83
CA GLY A 86 -24.71 -28.80 4.54
C GLY A 86 -25.20 -27.93 3.38
N LEU A 87 -25.39 -26.62 3.61
CA LEU A 87 -25.93 -25.71 2.62
C LEU A 87 -24.90 -25.46 1.50
N PHE A 88 -25.33 -25.59 0.26
CA PHE A 88 -24.48 -25.30 -0.89
C PHE A 88 -24.38 -23.80 -1.17
N LEU A 89 -23.34 -23.40 -1.92
CA LEU A 89 -23.07 -21.98 -2.18
C LEU A 89 -24.15 -21.31 -3.04
N ASP A 90 -24.75 -22.05 -3.97
CA ASP A 90 -25.87 -21.63 -4.79
C ASP A 90 -27.15 -21.44 -3.96
N GLU A 91 -27.44 -22.36 -3.04
CA GLU A 91 -28.55 -22.23 -2.10
C GLU A 91 -28.39 -21.03 -1.15
N LEU A 92 -27.14 -20.70 -0.80
CA LEU A 92 -26.83 -19.52 0.01
C LEU A 92 -27.07 -18.22 -0.76
N GLN A 93 -26.75 -18.21 -2.06
CA GLN A 93 -26.95 -17.06 -2.93
C GLN A 93 -28.43 -16.80 -3.20
N ASP A 94 -29.26 -17.84 -3.30
CA ASP A 94 -30.73 -17.69 -3.43
C ASP A 94 -31.39 -17.13 -2.15
N LYS A 95 -30.73 -17.26 -1.00
CA LYS A 95 -31.20 -16.72 0.30
C LYS A 95 -30.74 -15.28 0.57
N LEU A 96 -29.88 -14.70 -0.27
CA LEU A 96 -29.30 -13.36 -0.16
C LEU A 96 -29.92 -12.37 -1.16
#